data_AF-A0A961RNM4-F1
#
_entry.id   AF-A0A961RNM4-F1
#
_cell.length_a   1.000
_cell.length_b   1.000
_cell.length_c   1.000
_cell.angle_alpha   90.00
_cell.angle_beta   90.00
_cell.angle_gamma   90.00
#
_symmetry.space_group_name_H-M   'P 1'
#
loop_
_entity.id
_entity.type
_entity.pdbx_description
1 polymer ?
#
loop_
_entity_poly.entity_id
_entity_poly.type
_entity_poly.pdbx_seq_one_letter_code
_entity_poly.pdbx_strand_id
1 'polypeptide(L)' 'MSELKSAIAKVADGTPLSFEEARNAFDIMMSGNATPSQMGAFLMALRVRG' A
#
# COMPACT_ATOMS: atom_id res chain seq x y z
N MET A 1 -7.68 -4.34 10.81
CA MET A 1 -6.40 -4.24 10.07
C MET A 1 -6.35 -2.83 9.49
N SER A 2 -5.22 -2.12 9.52
CA SER A 2 -5.17 -0.80 8.87
C SER A 2 -5.33 -0.98 7.35
N GLU A 3 -6.08 -0.09 6.70
CA GLU A 3 -6.35 -0.12 5.24
C GLU A 3 -5.05 -0.27 4.43
N LEU A 4 -3.99 0.44 4.83
CA LEU A 4 -2.67 0.33 4.19
C LEU A 4 -2.04 -1.07 4.35
N LYS A 5 -2.22 -1.74 5.49
CA LYS A 5 -1.72 -3.10 5.68
C LYS A 5 -2.45 -4.10 4.78
N SER A 6 -3.75 -3.91 4.56
CA SER A 6 -4.53 -4.70 3.59
C SER A 6 -4.01 -4.47 2.16
N ALA A 7 -3.72 -3.22 1.78
CA ALA A 7 -3.15 -2.89 0.47
C ALA A 7 -1.75 -3.52 0.27
N ILE A 8 -0.88 -3.47 1.29
CA ILE A 8 0.45 -4.11 1.26
C ILE A 8 0.31 -5.61 1.02
N ALA A 9 -0.57 -6.30 1.76
CA ALA A 9 -0.77 -7.74 1.61
C ALA A 9 -1.24 -8.08 0.19
N LYS A 10 -2.25 -7.37 -0.31
CA LYS A 10 -2.82 -7.59 -1.64
C LYS A 10 -1.77 -7.45 -2.76
N VAL A 11 -0.95 -6.39 -2.71
CA VAL A 11 0.11 -6.17 -3.69
C VAL A 11 1.26 -7.18 -3.54
N ALA A 12 1.63 -7.52 -2.30
CA ALA A 12 2.66 -8.54 -2.04
C ALA A 12 2.25 -9.93 -2.56
N ASP A 13 0.95 -10.24 -2.56
CA ASP A 13 0.37 -11.45 -3.15
C ASP A 13 0.27 -11.38 -4.68
N GLY A 14 0.79 -10.32 -5.32
CA GLY A 14 0.73 -10.11 -6.77
C GLY A 14 -0.61 -9.62 -7.29
N THR A 15 -1.57 -9.31 -6.41
CA THR A 15 -2.90 -8.86 -6.81
C THR A 15 -2.90 -7.35 -7.08
N PRO A 16 -3.47 -6.88 -8.20
CA PRO A 16 -3.56 -5.45 -8.48
C PRO A 16 -4.52 -4.75 -7.51
N LEU A 17 -4.22 -3.48 -7.23
CA LEU A 17 -5.16 -2.59 -6.56
C LEU A 17 -6.12 -1.99 -7.59
N SER A 18 -7.37 -1.79 -7.18
CA SER A 18 -8.27 -0.88 -7.89
C SER A 18 -7.78 0.56 -7.76
N PHE A 19 -8.32 1.46 -8.58
CA PHE A 19 -8.01 2.89 -8.48
C PHE A 19 -8.33 3.44 -7.07
N GLU A 20 -9.49 3.09 -6.51
CA GLU A 20 -9.90 3.52 -5.17
C GLU A 20 -8.98 2.97 -4.07
N GLU A 21 -8.55 1.71 -4.19
CA GLU A 21 -7.60 1.10 -3.24
C GLU A 21 -6.23 1.80 -3.29
N ALA A 22 -5.73 2.07 -4.50
CA ALA A 22 -4.48 2.80 -4.69
C ALA A 22 -4.59 4.23 -4.15
N ARG A 23 -5.67 4.95 -4.48
CA ARG A 23 -5.95 6.29 -3.98
C ARG A 23 -5.92 6.32 -2.46
N ASN A 24 -6.68 5.45 -1.80
CA ASN A 24 -6.76 5.39 -0.34
C ASN A 24 -5.40 5.07 0.29
N ALA A 25 -4.62 4.16 -0.30
CA ALA A 25 -3.27 3.85 0.18
C ALA A 25 -2.36 5.09 0.12
N PHE A 26 -2.38 5.86 -0.97
CA PHE A 26 -1.62 7.10 -1.10
C PHE A 26 -2.13 8.21 -0.17
N ASP A 27 -3.44 8.35 0.03
CA ASP A 27 -4.01 9.31 0.98
C ASP A 27 -3.56 9.03 2.43
N ILE A 28 -3.45 7.74 2.81
CA ILE A 28 -2.90 7.34 4.13
C ILE A 28 -1.41 7.71 4.24
N MET A 29 -0.63 7.49 3.18
CA MET A 29 0.79 7.87 3.17
C MET A 29 0.99 9.39 3.26
N MET A 30 0.21 10.17 2.51
CA MET A 30 0.32 11.64 2.44
C MET A 30 -0.22 12.33 3.70
N SER A 31 -1.19 11.73 4.39
CA SER A 31 -1.72 12.26 5.66
C SER A 31 -0.80 12.03 6.87
N GLY A 32 0.32 11.33 6.70
CA GLY A 32 1.21 10.97 7.81
C GLY A 32 0.67 9.84 8.69
N ASN A 33 -0.42 9.18 8.29
CA ASN A 33 -1.03 8.06 9.00
C ASN A 33 -0.39 6.71 8.67
N ALA A 34 0.84 6.71 8.15
CA ALA A 34 1.65 5.54 7.83
C ALA A 34 3.03 5.66 8.48
N THR A 35 3.52 4.56 9.07
CA THR A 35 4.90 4.51 9.54
C THR A 35 5.88 4.47 8.35
N PRO A 36 7.13 4.92 8.51
CA PRO A 36 8.16 4.77 7.47
C PRO A 36 8.32 3.33 6.97
N SER A 37 8.18 2.34 7.87
CA SER A 37 8.23 0.92 7.53
C SER A 37 7.04 0.47 6.67
N GLN A 38 5.82 0.97 6.93
CA GLN A 38 4.65 0.68 6.11
C GLN A 38 4.78 1.30 4.71
N MET A 39 5.28 2.54 4.63
CA MET A 39 5.54 3.20 3.35
C MET A 39 6.58 2.43 2.53
N GLY A 40 7.71 2.05 3.15
CA GLY A 40 8.73 1.25 2.50
C GLY A 40 8.21 -0.12 2.05
N ALA A 41 7.43 -0.80 2.89
CA ALA A 41 6.81 -2.08 2.53
C ALA A 41 5.85 -1.96 1.34
N PHE A 42 5.01 -0.92 1.32
CA PHE A 42 4.08 -0.68 0.21
C PHE A 42 4.79 -0.39 -1.11
N LEU A 43 5.79 0.50 -1.09
CA LEU A 43 6.59 0.83 -2.28
C LEU A 43 7.37 -0.39 -2.80
N MET A 44 7.91 -1.21 -1.89
CA MET A 44 8.59 -2.45 -2.28
C MET A 44 7.62 -3.49 -2.84
N ALA A 45 6.42 -3.64 -2.27
CA ALA A 45 5.41 -4.53 -2.83
C ALA A 45 5.03 -4.12 -4.26
N LEU A 46 4.81 -2.82 -4.51
CA LEU A 46 4.55 -2.30 -5.86
C LEU A 46 5.69 -2.61 -6.83
N ARG A 47 6.95 -2.41 -6.39
CA ARG A 47 8.14 -2.74 -7.20
C ARG A 47 8.24 -4.23 -7.54
N VAL A 48 7.87 -5.10 -6.61
CA VAL A 48 7.95 -6.56 -6.80
C VAL A 48 6.85 -7.07 -7.75
N ARG A 49 5.63 -6.51 -7.66
CA ARG A 49 4.53 -6.90 -8.55
C ARG A 49 4.78 -6.53 -10.01
N GLY A 50 5.42 -5.39 -10.27
CA GLY A 50 5.58 -4.83 -11.61
C GLY A 50 4.77 -3.54 -11.81
#